data_AF-A0A935WIT7-F1
#
_entry.id   AF-A0A935WIT7-F1
#
_cell.length_a   1.000
_cell.length_b   1.000
_cell.length_c   1.000
_cell.angle_alpha   90.00
_cell.angle_beta   90.00
_cell.angle_gamma   90.00
#
_symmetry.space_group_name_H-M   'P 1'
#
loop_
_entity.id
_entity.type
_entity.pdbx_description
1 polymer ?
#
loop_
_entity_poly.entity_id
_entity_poly.type
_entity_poly.pdbx_seq_one_letter_code
_entity_poly.pdbx_strand_id
1 'polypeptide(L)'
;MAFTREDIRASIERAGDAHWDALIRHHEDPYPRPTPTPGDICRAEAERLTELGYPGRQELTLERTLVRRVGEEVELVHCFRDAATGAEVRADPFRNYVPGPPG
;
A
#
# COMPACT_ATOMS: atom_id res chain seq x y z
N MET A 1 4.86 -13.81 -9.28
CA MET A 1 3.39 -13.71 -9.43
C MET A 1 3.00 -12.32 -8.97
N ALA A 2 2.04 -11.65 -9.63
CA ALA A 2 1.64 -10.30 -9.23
C ALA A 2 1.00 -10.27 -7.83
N PHE A 3 1.14 -9.15 -7.12
CA PHE A 3 0.42 -8.94 -5.86
C PHE A 3 -1.08 -8.75 -6.13
N THR A 4 -1.92 -9.30 -5.26
CA THR A 4 -3.37 -9.15 -5.32
C THR A 4 -3.87 -8.17 -4.26
N ARG A 5 -5.13 -7.72 -4.39
CA ARG A 5 -5.81 -6.93 -3.34
C ARG A 5 -5.77 -7.62 -1.98
N GLU A 6 -5.88 -8.94 -1.96
CA GLU A 6 -5.88 -9.75 -0.74
C GLU A 6 -4.49 -9.79 -0.10
N ASP A 7 -3.43 -9.86 -0.91
CA ASP A 7 -2.04 -9.77 -0.43
C ASP A 7 -1.75 -8.43 0.25
N ILE A 8 -2.21 -7.32 -0.35
CA ILE A 8 -2.03 -5.99 0.23
C ILE A 8 -2.85 -5.83 1.51
N ARG A 9 -4.10 -6.29 1.53
CA ARG A 9 -4.95 -6.29 2.72
C ARG A 9 -4.31 -7.10 3.86
N ALA A 10 -3.89 -8.33 3.60
CA ALA A 10 -3.26 -9.18 4.60
C ALA A 10 -1.96 -8.55 5.14
N SER A 11 -1.19 -7.87 4.28
CA SER A 11 0.02 -7.15 4.67
C SER A 11 -0.25 -5.97 5.62
N ILE A 12 -1.37 -5.26 5.42
CA ILE A 12 -1.82 -4.17 6.31
C ILE A 12 -2.31 -4.71 7.65
N GLU A 13 -3.10 -5.78 7.63
CA GLU A 13 -3.59 -6.44 8.85
C GLU A 13 -2.43 -6.98 9.71
N ARG A 14 -1.36 -7.50 9.08
CA ARG A 14 -0.12 -7.89 9.79
C ARG A 14 0.62 -6.73 10.47
N ALA A 15 0.43 -5.50 10.01
CA ALA A 15 1.00 -4.31 10.66
C ALA A 15 0.23 -3.91 11.93
N GLY A 16 -1.00 -4.40 12.10
CA GLY A 16 -1.87 -4.18 13.25
C GLY A 16 -3.13 -3.37 12.91
N ASP A 17 -4.19 -3.59 13.70
CA ASP A 17 -5.54 -3.05 13.46
C ASP A 17 -5.59 -1.53 13.30
N ALA A 18 -4.70 -0.80 13.99
CA ALA A 18 -4.60 0.65 13.88
C ALA A 18 -4.29 1.15 12.46
N HIS A 19 -3.60 0.33 11.64
CA HIS A 19 -3.31 0.67 10.24
C HIS A 19 -4.53 0.49 9.35
N TRP A 20 -5.36 -0.52 9.63
CA TRP A 20 -6.62 -0.72 8.93
C TRP A 20 -7.64 0.38 9.28
N ASP A 21 -7.75 0.72 10.57
CA ASP A 21 -8.60 1.82 11.03
C ASP A 21 -8.21 3.17 10.42
N ALA A 22 -6.91 3.42 10.21
CA ALA A 22 -6.44 4.64 9.55
C ALA A 22 -6.94 4.75 8.10
N LEU A 23 -6.99 3.63 7.36
CA LEU A 23 -7.54 3.60 6.00
C LEU A 23 -9.05 3.83 5.99
N ILE A 24 -9.78 3.23 6.94
CA ILE A 24 -11.22 3.46 7.08
C ILE A 24 -11.50 4.94 7.37
N ARG A 25 -10.79 5.54 8.33
CA ARG A 25 -10.96 6.97 8.67
C ARG A 25 -10.64 7.90 7.51
N HIS A 26 -9.66 7.56 6.68
CA HIS A 26 -9.37 8.33 5.46
C HIS A 26 -10.51 8.26 4.43
N HIS A 27 -11.18 7.10 4.34
CA HIS A 27 -12.35 6.94 3.48
C HIS A 27 -13.60 7.66 4.02
N GLU A 28 -13.78 7.68 5.34
CA GLU A 28 -14.95 8.25 6.00
C GLU A 28 -14.92 9.79 6.13
N ASP A 29 -13.80 10.47 5.83
CA ASP A 29 -13.65 11.93 5.91
C ASP A 29 -14.08 12.60 4.58
N PRO A 30 -15.33 13.07 4.42
CA PRO A 30 -15.93 13.23 3.12
C PRO A 30 -16.11 14.71 2.74
N TYR A 31 -15.05 15.44 2.39
CA TYR A 31 -15.15 16.63 1.54
C TYR A 31 -13.78 17.12 1.04
N PRO A 32 -13.62 17.60 -0.22
CA PRO A 32 -14.62 17.80 -1.28
C PRO A 32 -14.63 16.74 -2.39
N ARG A 33 -13.85 15.66 -2.29
CA ARG A 33 -13.85 14.56 -3.29
C ARG A 33 -14.13 13.23 -2.60
N PRO A 34 -14.82 12.29 -3.26
CA PRO A 34 -14.90 10.92 -2.74
C PRO A 34 -13.47 10.39 -2.63
N THR A 35 -13.00 10.19 -1.40
CA THR A 35 -11.72 9.55 -1.15
C THR A 35 -11.83 8.08 -1.59
N PRO A 36 -10.80 7.55 -2.25
CA PRO A 36 -10.80 6.17 -2.73
C PRO A 36 -11.02 5.21 -1.56
N THR A 37 -11.78 4.14 -1.79
CA THR A 37 -12.00 3.14 -0.75
C THR A 37 -10.67 2.48 -0.39
N PRO A 38 -10.52 1.89 0.81
CA PRO A 38 -9.33 1.09 1.13
C PRO A 38 -9.06 -0.01 0.08
N GLY A 39 -10.12 -0.56 -0.53
CA GLY A 39 -10.02 -1.51 -1.63
C GLY A 39 -9.44 -0.92 -2.91
N ASP A 40 -9.81 0.30 -3.28
CA ASP A 40 -9.27 1.02 -4.43
C ASP A 40 -7.78 1.35 -4.23
N ILE A 41 -7.42 1.80 -3.03
CA ILE A 41 -6.03 2.07 -2.64
C ILE A 41 -5.18 0.80 -2.77
N CYS A 42 -5.67 -0.32 -2.25
CA CYS A 42 -4.96 -1.59 -2.33
C CYS A 42 -4.78 -2.09 -3.77
N ARG A 43 -5.78 -1.87 -4.64
CA ARG A 43 -5.71 -2.23 -6.06
C ARG A 43 -4.68 -1.38 -6.80
N ALA A 44 -4.77 -0.05 -6.67
CA ALA A 44 -3.85 0.87 -7.34
C ALA A 44 -2.39 0.62 -6.93
N GLU A 45 -2.15 0.31 -5.66
CA GLU A 45 -0.80 0.02 -5.19
C GLU A 45 -0.28 -1.34 -5.68
N ALA A 46 -1.14 -2.36 -5.79
CA ALA A 46 -0.77 -3.64 -6.38
C ALA A 46 -0.36 -3.50 -7.86
N GLU A 47 -1.09 -2.68 -8.63
CA GLU A 47 -0.77 -2.33 -10.01
C GLU A 47 0.59 -1.61 -10.09
N ARG A 48 0.79 -0.57 -9.27
CA ARG A 48 2.06 0.19 -9.22
C ARG A 48 3.25 -0.70 -8.87
N LEU A 49 3.15 -1.53 -7.83
CA LEU A 49 4.23 -2.44 -7.43
C LEU A 49 4.55 -3.44 -8.55
N THR A 50 3.55 -3.87 -9.30
CA THR A 50 3.71 -4.74 -10.47
C THR A 50 4.47 -4.02 -11.59
N GLU A 51 4.11 -2.79 -11.92
CA GLU A 51 4.83 -1.96 -12.91
C GLU A 51 6.29 -1.70 -12.51
N LEU A 52 6.54 -1.51 -11.21
CA LEU A 52 7.89 -1.34 -10.65
C LEU A 52 8.70 -2.64 -10.58
N GLY A 53 8.11 -3.78 -10.94
CA GLY A 53 8.77 -5.08 -11.01
C GLY A 53 9.07 -5.72 -9.64
N TYR A 54 8.49 -5.23 -8.54
CA TYR A 54 8.65 -5.84 -7.22
C TYR A 54 8.23 -7.31 -7.16
N PRO A 55 7.11 -7.73 -7.80
CA PRO A 55 6.73 -9.14 -7.81
C PRO A 55 7.71 -10.09 -8.55
N GLY A 56 8.65 -9.54 -9.31
CA GLY A 56 9.72 -10.29 -9.98
C GLY A 56 10.99 -10.44 -9.16
N ARG A 57 11.13 -9.71 -8.05
CA ARG A 57 12.31 -9.73 -7.16
C ARG A 57 12.16 -10.85 -6.13
N GLN A 58 12.63 -12.05 -6.49
CA GLN A 58 12.54 -13.25 -5.65
C GLN A 58 13.32 -13.12 -4.33
N GLU A 59 14.29 -12.22 -4.31
CA GLU A 59 15.08 -11.86 -3.13
C GLU A 59 14.32 -10.98 -2.14
N LEU A 60 13.18 -10.38 -2.50
CA LEU A 60 12.40 -9.51 -1.63
C LEU A 60 11.07 -10.15 -1.22
N THR A 61 10.86 -10.28 0.08
CA THR A 61 9.58 -10.75 0.65
C THR A 61 8.83 -9.58 1.25
N LEU A 62 7.60 -9.31 0.78
CA LEU A 62 6.74 -8.28 1.36
C LEU A 62 6.29 -8.70 2.76
N GLU A 63 6.82 -8.05 3.79
CA GLU A 63 6.50 -8.39 5.18
C GLU A 63 5.26 -7.65 5.68
N ARG A 64 5.32 -6.32 5.59
CA ARG A 64 4.28 -5.43 6.11
C ARG A 64 4.19 -4.15 5.28
N THR A 65 3.04 -3.51 5.33
CA THR A 65 2.81 -2.20 4.74
C THR A 65 2.47 -1.23 5.86
N LEU A 66 3.29 -0.20 6.05
CA LEU A 66 3.03 0.85 7.01
C LEU A 66 2.12 1.89 6.37
N VAL A 67 0.97 2.13 6.98
CA VAL A 67 0.08 3.24 6.62
C VAL A 67 0.31 4.39 7.60
N ARG A 68 0.60 5.58 7.08
CA ARG A 68 0.78 6.80 7.86
C ARG A 68 -0.15 7.89 7.37
N ARG A 69 -0.82 8.61 8.26
CA ARG A 69 -1.56 9.82 7.88
C ARG A 69 -0.58 10.97 7.69
N VAL A 70 -0.65 11.65 6.55
CA VAL A 70 0.16 12.82 6.22
C VAL A 70 -0.80 13.94 5.79
N GLY A 71 -1.14 14.82 6.74
CA GLY A 71 -2.19 15.82 6.54
C GLY A 71 -3.55 15.16 6.35
N GLU A 72 -4.19 15.43 5.22
CA GLU A 72 -5.50 14.87 4.85
C GLU A 72 -5.37 13.54 4.08
N GLU A 73 -4.15 13.18 3.65
CA GLU A 73 -3.90 11.95 2.90
C GLU A 73 -3.29 10.86 3.77
N VAL A 74 -3.22 9.66 3.21
CA VAL A 74 -2.42 8.56 3.76
C VAL A 74 -1.14 8.39 2.95
N GLU A 75 -0.19 7.65 3.49
CA GLU A 75 1.05 7.26 2.86
C GLU A 75 1.24 5.78 3.13
N LEU A 76 1.47 5.00 2.08
CA LEU A 76 1.80 3.58 2.16
C LEU A 76 3.30 3.41 1.97
N VAL A 77 3.96 2.74 2.92
CA VAL A 77 5.37 2.36 2.83
C VAL A 77 5.49 0.85 2.96
N HIS A 78 5.88 0.19 1.87
CA HIS A 78 6.09 -1.25 1.85
C HIS A 78 7.45 -1.61 2.43
N CYS A 79 7.43 -2.46 3.46
CA CYS A 79 8.62 -3.02 4.08
C CYS A 79 8.81 -4.44 3.53
N PHE A 80 9.89 -4.60 2.78
CA PHE A 80 10.35 -5.88 2.29
C PHE A 80 11.49 -6.40 3.17
N ARG A 81 11.60 -7.71 3.29
CA ARG A 81 12.80 -8.36 3.79
C ARG A 81 13.61 -8.88 2.61
N ASP A 82 14.86 -8.47 2.55
CA ASP A 82 15.84 -9.06 1.64
C ASP A 82 16.26 -10.44 2.17
N ALA A 83 16.02 -11.49 1.39
CA ALA A 83 16.27 -12.86 1.79
C ALA A 83 17.77 -13.21 1.83
N ALA A 84 18.61 -12.49 1.09
CA ALA A 84 20.05 -12.74 1.05
C ALA A 84 20.78 -12.15 2.26
N THR A 85 20.31 -10.99 2.75
CA THR A 85 20.97 -10.22 3.81
C THR A 85 20.16 -10.20 5.12
N GLY A 86 18.87 -10.54 5.07
CA GLY A 86 17.94 -10.38 6.19
C GLY A 86 17.56 -8.93 6.49
N ALA A 87 18.02 -7.96 5.70
CA ALA A 87 17.79 -6.54 5.93
C ALA A 87 16.36 -6.13 5.57
N GLU A 88 15.85 -5.12 6.27
CA GLU A 88 14.59 -4.46 5.90
C GLU A 88 14.86 -3.42 4.81
N VAL A 89 14.17 -3.56 3.67
CA VAL A 89 14.18 -2.63 2.54
C VAL A 89 12.82 -1.96 2.48
N ARG A 90 12.80 -0.63 2.39
CA ARG A 90 11.56 0.14 2.26
C ARG A 90 11.42 0.66 0.84
N ALA A 91 10.26 0.43 0.23
CA ALA A 91 9.94 1.07 -1.04
C ALA A 91 9.64 2.55 -0.84
N ASP A 92 9.74 3.31 -1.95
CA ASP A 92 9.33 4.69 -1.97
C ASP A 92 7.86 4.85 -1.54
N PRO A 93 7.56 5.86 -0.71
CA PRO A 93 6.22 6.04 -0.19
C PRO A 93 5.20 6.33 -1.31
N PHE A 94 4.04 5.70 -1.22
CA PHE A 94 2.94 5.91 -2.14
C PHE A 94 1.82 6.72 -1.50
N ARG A 95 1.45 7.82 -2.15
CA ARG A 95 0.38 8.75 -1.72
C ARG A 95 -0.65 9.02 -2.83
N ASN A 96 -0.41 8.57 -4.05
CA ASN A 96 -1.20 8.97 -5.23
C ASN A 96 -2.42 8.05 -5.42
N TYR A 97 -3.41 8.16 -4.54
CA TYR A 97 -4.59 7.27 -4.54
C TYR A 97 -5.65 7.61 -5.57
N VAL A 98 -5.53 8.77 -6.23
CA VAL A 98 -6.47 9.18 -7.27
C VAL A 98 -6.19 8.34 -8.52
N PRO A 99 -7.18 7.60 -9.06
CA PRO A 99 -7.05 7.08 -10.40
C PRO A 99 -6.79 8.27 -11.32
N GLY A 100 -5.66 8.27 -12.03
CA GLY A 100 -5.42 9.26 -13.08
C GLY A 100 -6.62 9.27 -14.05
N PRO A 101 -6.88 10.39 -14.74
CA PRO A 101 -7.94 10.42 -15.74
C PRO A 101 -7.72 9.27 -16.73
N PRO A 102 -8.78 8.57 -17.18
CA PRO A 102 -8.64 7.55 -18.20
C PRO A 102 -8.04 8.20 -19.44
N GLY A 103 -6.84 7.74 -19.82
CA GLY A 103 -6.21 8.07 -21.10
C GLY A 103 -6.86 7.32 -22.25
#